data_AF-A0A3N4G9W8-F1
#
_entry.id   AF-A0A3N4G9W8-F1
#
_cell.length_a   1.000
_cell.length_b   1.000
_cell.length_c   1.000
_cell.angle_alpha   90.00
_cell.angle_beta   90.00
_cell.angle_gamma   90.00
#
_symmetry.space_group_name_H-M   'P 1'
#
loop_
_entity.id
_entity.type
_entity.pdbx_description
1 polymer ?
#
loop_
_entity_poly.entity_id
_entity_poly.type
_entity_poly.pdbx_seq_one_letter_code
_entity_poly.pdbx_strand_id
1 'polypeptide(L)'
;MTKRQQIFALQIQKIADLYQHYQNNPFSPTIVHDLRVAIRSLRALVHFVKKRMSVEEYDQINQSLGQAAQVLGPLRELDVLDAYCSQYAVDHPTISDAYYQLFNTFAKDRRIEMNRTFNKTNQAKIADAIELSKQLLTMDLFANKKDWRKYTEARMQASDDKLAKAVETTDMNDYQGVHSIRKQAKKLKYAAHFFNPTVKKNLAKYEQHAGEIQSDFGKITDNHVNYQLLTDYAEKVSEPELQTLLLTIRDEIPMDI
;
A
#
# COMPACT_ATOMS: atom_id res chain seq x y z
N MET A 1 28.32 4.31 -8.06
CA MET A 1 26.89 4.58 -7.73
C MET A 1 26.80 5.45 -6.48
N THR A 2 26.04 6.54 -6.49
CA THR A 2 25.88 7.42 -5.30
C THR A 2 25.04 6.75 -4.21
N LYS A 3 25.15 7.17 -2.93
CA LYS A 3 24.26 6.70 -1.83
C LYS A 3 22.77 6.81 -2.18
N ARG A 4 22.41 7.78 -3.01
CA ARG A 4 21.02 8.05 -3.44
C ARG A 4 20.56 7.03 -4.47
N GLN A 5 21.40 6.75 -5.47
CA GLN A 5 21.14 5.69 -6.45
C GLN A 5 21.11 4.31 -5.79
N GLN A 6 21.94 4.07 -4.76
CA GLN A 6 21.92 2.82 -3.99
C GLN A 6 20.55 2.57 -3.31
N ILE A 7 19.85 3.60 -2.84
CA ILE A 7 18.50 3.44 -2.28
C ILE A 7 17.54 2.86 -3.32
N PHE A 8 17.55 3.38 -4.55
CA PHE A 8 16.71 2.86 -5.63
C PHE A 8 17.11 1.43 -5.99
N ALA A 9 18.42 1.17 -6.16
CA ALA A 9 18.92 -0.16 -6.46
C ALA A 9 18.48 -1.20 -5.42
N LEU A 10 18.63 -0.88 -4.14
CA LEU A 10 18.21 -1.77 -3.04
C LEU A 10 16.70 -1.99 -3.01
N GLN A 11 15.88 -0.96 -3.26
CA GLN A 11 14.42 -1.13 -3.31
C GLN A 11 13.97 -1.95 -4.52
N ILE A 12 14.57 -1.74 -5.70
CA ILE A 12 14.27 -2.53 -6.89
C ILE A 12 14.66 -3.99 -6.67
N GLN A 13 15.84 -4.25 -6.12
CA GLN A 13 16.29 -5.60 -5.80
C GLN A 13 15.35 -6.25 -4.77
N LYS A 14 14.95 -5.53 -3.72
CA LYS A 14 14.00 -6.03 -2.74
C LYS A 14 12.66 -6.45 -3.36
N ILE A 15 12.14 -5.67 -4.33
CA ILE A 15 10.91 -6.05 -5.05
C ILE A 15 11.15 -7.32 -5.87
N ALA A 16 12.28 -7.44 -6.57
CA ALA A 16 12.62 -8.63 -7.34
C ALA A 16 12.72 -9.87 -6.44
N ASP A 17 13.41 -9.77 -5.30
CA ASP A 17 13.57 -10.87 -4.34
C ASP A 17 12.22 -11.30 -3.74
N LEU A 18 11.40 -10.32 -3.31
CA LEU A 18 10.06 -10.59 -2.79
C LEU A 18 9.12 -11.17 -3.85
N TYR A 19 9.27 -10.77 -5.11
CA TYR A 19 8.51 -11.36 -6.19
C TYR A 19 8.93 -12.81 -6.45
N GLN A 20 10.23 -13.10 -6.40
CA GLN A 20 10.71 -14.48 -6.47
C GLN A 20 10.19 -15.32 -5.29
N HIS A 21 10.21 -14.77 -4.07
CA HIS A 21 9.62 -15.43 -2.90
C HIS A 21 8.11 -15.67 -3.09
N TYR A 22 7.39 -14.71 -3.67
CA TYR A 22 5.97 -14.85 -3.97
C TYR A 22 5.72 -15.95 -5.01
N GLN A 23 6.55 -16.04 -6.04
CA GLN A 23 6.48 -17.12 -7.03
C GLN A 23 6.73 -18.49 -6.39
N ASN A 24 7.64 -18.57 -5.41
CA ASN A 24 7.97 -19.80 -4.71
C ASN A 24 6.92 -20.19 -3.65
N ASN A 25 6.27 -19.21 -3.01
CA ASN A 25 5.25 -19.44 -1.99
C ASN A 25 4.15 -18.35 -2.01
N PRO A 26 3.17 -18.46 -2.93
CA PRO A 26 2.09 -17.49 -3.04
C PRO A 26 1.00 -17.63 -1.96
N PHE A 27 1.09 -18.68 -1.15
CA PHE A 27 0.16 -18.92 -0.04
C PHE A 27 0.45 -18.04 1.18
N SER A 28 1.65 -17.45 1.29
CA SER A 28 2.02 -16.60 2.42
C SER A 28 1.42 -15.18 2.31
N PRO A 29 0.52 -14.77 3.22
CA PRO A 29 0.01 -13.40 3.26
C PRO A 29 1.11 -12.37 3.55
N THR A 30 2.13 -12.76 4.32
CA THR A 30 3.27 -11.90 4.66
C THR A 30 4.10 -11.55 3.43
N ILE A 31 4.37 -12.52 2.55
CA ILE A 31 5.11 -12.25 1.31
C ILE A 31 4.32 -11.28 0.40
N VAL A 32 3.01 -11.47 0.25
CA VAL A 32 2.13 -10.57 -0.51
C VAL A 32 2.14 -9.16 0.10
N HIS A 33 2.04 -9.06 1.43
CA HIS A 33 2.12 -7.81 2.16
C HIS A 33 3.44 -7.08 1.89
N ASP A 34 4.57 -7.77 2.10
CA ASP A 34 5.90 -7.19 1.96
C ASP A 34 6.19 -6.74 0.53
N LEU A 35 5.79 -7.53 -0.47
CA LEU A 35 5.92 -7.16 -1.88
C LEU A 35 5.14 -5.88 -2.20
N ARG A 36 3.89 -5.78 -1.73
CA ARG A 36 3.08 -4.56 -1.88
C ARG A 36 3.70 -3.36 -1.18
N VAL A 37 4.26 -3.56 0.02
CA VAL A 37 4.95 -2.50 0.77
C VAL A 37 6.17 -2.01 -0.02
N ALA A 38 6.97 -2.92 -0.58
CA ALA A 38 8.17 -2.60 -1.36
C ALA A 38 7.83 -1.86 -2.68
N ILE A 39 6.79 -2.28 -3.40
CA ILE A 39 6.32 -1.55 -4.60
C ILE A 39 5.86 -0.14 -4.21
N ARG A 40 5.09 0.00 -3.12
CA ARG A 40 4.60 1.29 -2.63
C ARG A 40 5.72 2.21 -2.15
N SER A 41 6.75 1.68 -1.49
CA SER A 41 7.91 2.49 -1.08
C SER A 41 8.65 3.01 -2.30
N LEU A 42 8.92 2.17 -3.31
CA LEU A 42 9.57 2.62 -4.55
C LEU A 42 8.75 3.70 -5.27
N ARG A 43 7.42 3.54 -5.36
CA ARG A 43 6.52 4.58 -5.90
C ARG A 43 6.63 5.90 -5.13
N ALA A 44 6.75 5.85 -3.82
CA ALA A 44 6.94 7.05 -3.01
C ALA A 44 8.28 7.74 -3.32
N LEU A 45 9.36 6.97 -3.50
CA LEU A 45 10.67 7.50 -3.88
C LEU A 45 10.63 8.15 -5.26
N VAL A 46 10.04 7.49 -6.26
CA VAL A 46 9.86 8.04 -7.62
C VAL A 46 9.05 9.33 -7.57
N HIS A 47 7.94 9.34 -6.84
CA HIS A 47 7.12 10.54 -6.65
C HIS A 47 7.87 11.69 -5.96
N PHE A 48 8.77 11.37 -5.04
CA PHE A 48 9.57 12.37 -4.35
C PHE A 48 10.48 13.10 -5.33
N VAL A 49 11.17 12.35 -6.21
CA VAL A 49 12.15 12.88 -7.17
C VAL A 49 11.56 13.33 -8.50
N LYS A 50 10.24 13.27 -8.69
CA LYS A 50 9.54 13.56 -9.97
C LYS A 50 9.93 14.88 -10.65
N LYS A 51 10.35 15.90 -9.89
CA LYS A 51 10.79 17.21 -10.42
C LYS A 51 12.22 17.18 -11.01
N ARG A 52 12.89 16.04 -11.01
CA ARG A 52 14.27 15.83 -11.50
C ARG A 52 14.34 14.86 -12.68
N MET A 53 13.18 14.53 -13.26
CA MET A 53 12.99 13.68 -14.43
C MET A 53 11.94 14.34 -15.33
N SER A 54 11.83 13.89 -16.58
CA SER A 54 10.76 14.33 -17.47
C SER A 54 9.39 13.83 -16.98
N VAL A 55 8.32 14.46 -17.47
CA VAL A 55 6.95 14.04 -17.12
C VAL A 55 6.68 12.63 -17.65
N GLU A 56 7.15 12.36 -18.87
CA GLU A 56 7.02 11.07 -19.55
C GLU A 56 7.76 9.96 -18.78
N GLU A 57 9.01 10.20 -18.37
CA GLU A 57 9.80 9.27 -17.57
C GLU A 57 9.10 8.96 -16.23
N TYR A 58 8.61 10.00 -15.54
CA TYR A 58 7.88 9.83 -14.29
C TYR A 58 6.60 9.02 -14.46
N ASP A 59 5.77 9.38 -15.44
CA ASP A 59 4.47 8.76 -15.65
C ASP A 59 4.62 7.30 -16.07
N GLN A 60 5.58 6.99 -16.95
CA GLN A 60 5.85 5.62 -17.38
C GLN A 60 6.19 4.71 -16.18
N ILE A 61 7.15 5.13 -15.34
CA ILE A 61 7.61 4.35 -14.18
C ILE A 61 6.51 4.26 -13.12
N ASN A 62 5.86 5.39 -12.80
CA ASN A 62 4.82 5.41 -11.76
C ASN A 62 3.56 4.64 -12.17
N GLN A 63 3.18 4.65 -13.45
CA GLN A 63 2.07 3.86 -13.98
C GLN A 63 2.37 2.37 -13.92
N SER A 64 3.55 1.95 -14.36
CA SER A 64 3.96 0.54 -14.34
C SER A 64 3.98 -0.02 -12.91
N LEU A 65 4.60 0.69 -11.96
CA LEU A 65 4.54 0.32 -10.54
C LEU A 65 3.12 0.35 -9.97
N GLY A 66 2.27 1.25 -10.47
CA GLY A 66 0.86 1.32 -10.12
C GLY A 66 0.08 0.08 -10.56
N GLN A 67 0.29 -0.37 -11.79
CA GLN A 67 -0.30 -1.58 -12.35
C GLN A 67 0.16 -2.84 -11.61
N ALA A 68 1.45 -2.96 -11.30
CA ALA A 68 1.97 -4.05 -10.46
C ALA A 68 1.32 -4.08 -9.07
N ALA A 69 1.14 -2.91 -8.43
CA ALA A 69 0.43 -2.82 -7.16
C ALA A 69 -1.06 -3.22 -7.29
N GLN A 70 -1.72 -2.90 -8.41
CA GLN A 70 -3.12 -3.28 -8.64
C GLN A 70 -3.27 -4.80 -8.81
N VAL A 71 -2.29 -5.49 -9.41
CA VAL A 71 -2.31 -6.96 -9.53
C VAL A 71 -2.49 -7.63 -8.17
N LEU A 72 -1.77 -7.16 -7.15
CA LEU A 72 -1.78 -7.73 -5.80
C LEU A 72 -2.87 -7.14 -4.89
N GLY A 73 -3.66 -6.18 -5.37
CA GLY A 73 -4.64 -5.42 -4.57
C GLY A 73 -5.70 -6.31 -3.95
N PRO A 74 -6.56 -6.95 -4.76
CA PRO A 74 -7.64 -7.78 -4.27
C PRO A 74 -7.16 -8.92 -3.37
N LEU A 75 -6.05 -9.59 -3.74
CA LEU A 75 -5.48 -10.67 -2.92
C LEU A 75 -5.11 -10.18 -1.51
N ARG A 76 -4.49 -8.99 -1.39
CA ARG A 76 -4.14 -8.42 -0.09
C ARG A 76 -5.35 -7.93 0.69
N GLU A 77 -6.35 -7.41 0.00
CA GLU A 77 -7.62 -6.98 0.63
C GLU A 77 -8.32 -8.19 1.28
N LEU A 78 -8.36 -9.34 0.58
CA LEU A 78 -8.82 -10.61 1.17
C LEU A 78 -7.96 -11.04 2.37
N ASP A 79 -6.62 -10.99 2.27
CA ASP A 79 -5.74 -11.33 3.39
C ASP A 79 -5.96 -10.43 4.64
N VAL A 80 -6.39 -9.17 4.44
CA VAL A 80 -6.70 -8.25 5.57
C VAL A 80 -8.06 -8.58 6.15
N LEU A 81 -9.07 -8.81 5.30
CA LEU A 81 -10.42 -9.14 5.72
C LEU A 81 -10.46 -10.47 6.49
N ASP A 82 -9.77 -11.50 5.98
CA ASP A 82 -9.65 -12.80 6.62
C ASP A 82 -9.06 -12.68 8.03
N ALA A 83 -7.99 -11.90 8.18
CA ALA A 83 -7.38 -11.64 9.49
C ALA A 83 -8.33 -10.88 10.44
N TYR A 84 -9.09 -9.91 9.92
CA TYR A 84 -10.09 -9.17 10.70
C TYR A 84 -11.21 -10.10 11.20
N CYS A 85 -11.82 -10.87 10.30
CA CYS A 85 -12.88 -11.82 10.66
C CYS A 85 -12.37 -12.96 11.55
N SER A 86 -11.12 -13.40 11.38
CA SER A 86 -10.47 -14.39 12.25
C SER A 86 -10.40 -13.89 13.69
N GLN A 87 -9.95 -12.65 13.88
CA GLN A 87 -9.91 -12.05 15.21
C GLN A 87 -11.32 -11.87 15.78
N TYR A 88 -12.26 -11.39 14.97
CA TYR A 88 -13.66 -11.24 15.38
C TYR A 88 -14.28 -12.58 15.85
N ALA A 89 -14.02 -13.68 15.15
CA ALA A 89 -14.53 -15.00 15.52
C ALA A 89 -13.96 -15.52 16.85
N VAL A 90 -12.70 -15.19 17.15
CA VAL A 90 -12.07 -15.50 18.45
C VAL A 90 -12.71 -14.69 19.57
N ASP A 91 -12.97 -13.41 19.32
CA ASP A 91 -13.55 -12.50 20.31
C ASP A 91 -15.06 -12.76 20.54
N HIS A 92 -15.75 -13.33 19.54
CA HIS A 92 -17.19 -13.59 19.56
C HIS A 92 -17.57 -15.04 19.19
N PRO A 93 -17.13 -16.03 19.97
CA PRO A 93 -17.20 -17.44 19.57
C PRO A 93 -18.62 -18.02 19.45
N THR A 94 -19.63 -17.33 19.98
CA THR A 94 -21.03 -17.82 20.05
C THR A 94 -22.01 -17.05 19.16
N ILE A 95 -21.55 -16.11 18.33
CA ILE A 95 -22.45 -15.31 17.47
C ILE A 95 -23.06 -16.15 16.34
N SER A 96 -22.32 -17.13 15.80
CA SER A 96 -22.80 -17.94 14.68
C SER A 96 -22.04 -19.25 14.56
N ASP A 97 -22.74 -20.32 14.17
CA ASP A 97 -22.13 -21.59 13.79
C ASP A 97 -21.54 -21.56 12.35
N ALA A 98 -21.76 -20.47 11.60
CA ALA A 98 -21.32 -20.33 10.21
C ALA A 98 -19.85 -19.90 10.05
N TYR A 99 -19.09 -19.68 11.13
CA TYR A 99 -17.67 -19.29 11.05
C TYR A 99 -16.82 -20.25 10.21
N TYR A 100 -17.04 -21.56 10.35
CA TYR A 100 -16.33 -22.56 9.55
C TYR A 100 -16.60 -22.38 8.05
N GLN A 101 -17.85 -22.09 7.66
CA GLN A 101 -18.22 -21.86 6.26
C GLN A 101 -17.65 -20.54 5.73
N LEU A 102 -17.59 -19.50 6.57
CA LEU A 102 -16.98 -18.21 6.26
C LEU A 102 -15.50 -18.38 5.86
N PHE A 103 -14.70 -19.02 6.69
CA PHE A 103 -13.26 -19.18 6.40
C PHE A 103 -12.99 -20.11 5.22
N ASN A 104 -13.84 -21.12 4.98
CA ASN A 104 -13.76 -21.91 3.76
C ASN A 104 -14.04 -21.08 2.50
N THR A 105 -15.00 -20.15 2.58
CA THR A 105 -15.31 -19.21 1.49
C THR A 105 -14.12 -18.30 1.21
N PHE A 106 -13.54 -17.69 2.25
CA PHE A 106 -12.35 -16.85 2.11
C PHE A 106 -11.14 -17.61 1.57
N ALA A 107 -10.88 -18.83 2.05
CA ALA A 107 -9.80 -19.67 1.55
C ALA A 107 -9.95 -20.00 0.06
N LYS A 108 -11.18 -20.29 -0.39
CA LYS A 108 -11.51 -20.54 -1.79
C LYS A 108 -11.25 -19.30 -2.65
N ASP A 109 -11.76 -18.15 -2.23
CA ASP A 109 -11.62 -16.89 -2.98
C ASP A 109 -10.19 -16.38 -3.02
N ARG A 110 -9.46 -16.52 -1.91
CA ARG A 110 -8.02 -16.26 -1.87
C ARG A 110 -7.29 -17.09 -2.91
N ARG A 111 -7.64 -18.37 -3.09
CA ARG A 111 -7.04 -19.24 -4.11
C ARG A 111 -7.37 -18.78 -5.54
N ILE A 112 -8.60 -18.31 -5.77
CA ILE A 112 -9.01 -17.73 -7.06
C ILE A 112 -8.19 -16.47 -7.38
N GLU A 113 -8.12 -15.54 -6.43
CA GLU A 113 -7.37 -14.29 -6.59
C GLU A 113 -5.87 -14.53 -6.72
N MET A 114 -5.32 -15.46 -5.95
CA MET A 114 -3.94 -15.92 -6.09
C MET A 114 -3.70 -16.41 -7.53
N ASN A 115 -4.53 -17.32 -8.05
CA ASN A 115 -4.39 -17.81 -9.43
C ASN A 115 -4.50 -16.67 -10.46
N ARG A 116 -5.37 -15.67 -10.24
CA ARG A 116 -5.46 -14.48 -11.10
C ARG A 116 -4.12 -13.75 -11.17
N THR A 117 -3.36 -13.63 -10.08
CA THR A 117 -2.04 -12.97 -10.10
C THR A 117 -1.00 -13.72 -10.94
N PHE A 118 -1.15 -15.04 -11.15
CA PHE A 118 -0.22 -15.87 -11.91
C PHE A 118 -0.55 -15.98 -13.41
N ASN A 119 -1.61 -15.33 -13.90
CA ASN A 119 -1.84 -15.28 -15.34
C ASN A 119 -0.71 -14.49 -16.04
N LYS A 120 -0.46 -14.81 -17.32
CA LYS A 120 0.65 -14.25 -18.10
C LYS A 120 0.68 -12.71 -18.07
N THR A 121 -0.49 -12.09 -18.23
CA THR A 121 -0.63 -10.62 -18.25
C THR A 121 -0.25 -9.99 -16.91
N ASN A 122 -0.66 -10.58 -15.79
CA ASN A 122 -0.40 -10.05 -14.46
C ASN A 122 1.03 -10.30 -14.01
N GLN A 123 1.62 -11.45 -14.39
CA GLN A 123 3.04 -11.71 -14.20
C GLN A 123 3.90 -10.72 -14.98
N ALA A 124 3.53 -10.44 -16.25
CA ALA A 124 4.21 -9.45 -17.07
C ALA A 124 4.17 -8.06 -16.42
N LYS A 125 3.00 -7.60 -15.93
CA LYS A 125 2.90 -6.30 -15.24
C LYS A 125 3.89 -6.14 -14.07
N ILE A 126 4.10 -7.19 -13.27
CA ILE A 126 5.03 -7.12 -12.15
C ILE A 126 6.48 -7.16 -12.65
N ALA A 127 6.80 -8.03 -13.62
CA ALA A 127 8.13 -8.12 -14.22
C ALA A 127 8.53 -6.82 -14.94
N ASP A 128 7.63 -6.24 -15.73
CA ASP A 128 7.82 -4.97 -16.44
C ASP A 128 8.06 -3.83 -15.46
N ALA A 129 7.35 -3.80 -14.33
CA ALA A 129 7.56 -2.78 -13.30
C ALA A 129 8.95 -2.87 -12.66
N ILE A 130 9.48 -4.08 -12.46
CA ILE A 130 10.85 -4.29 -11.97
C ILE A 130 11.85 -3.83 -13.03
N GLU A 131 11.69 -4.26 -14.28
CA GLU A 131 12.62 -3.96 -15.36
C GLU A 131 12.65 -2.45 -15.69
N LEU A 132 11.49 -1.85 -15.89
CA LEU A 132 11.37 -0.42 -16.16
C LEU A 132 11.96 0.44 -15.05
N SER A 133 11.79 0.02 -13.78
CA SER A 133 12.36 0.75 -12.65
C SER A 133 13.90 0.79 -12.67
N LYS A 134 14.58 -0.13 -13.36
CA LYS A 134 16.05 -0.10 -13.49
C LYS A 134 16.55 1.14 -14.25
N GLN A 135 15.72 1.78 -15.06
CA GLN A 135 16.06 3.06 -15.72
C GLN A 135 16.42 4.16 -14.70
N LEU A 136 15.84 4.12 -13.49
CA LEU A 136 16.17 5.06 -12.40
C LEU A 136 17.65 5.01 -12.00
N LEU A 137 18.35 3.92 -12.30
CA LEU A 137 19.76 3.71 -11.94
C LEU A 137 20.72 4.38 -12.93
N THR A 138 20.28 4.62 -14.16
CA THR A 138 21.07 5.23 -15.24
C THR A 138 20.76 6.72 -15.41
N MET A 139 19.57 7.17 -14.98
CA MET A 139 19.19 8.57 -15.00
C MET A 139 20.10 9.43 -14.12
N ASP A 140 20.41 10.65 -14.59
CA ASP A 140 21.15 11.64 -13.82
C ASP A 140 20.26 12.41 -12.82
N LEU A 141 19.58 11.66 -11.96
CA LEU A 141 18.70 12.25 -10.97
C LEU A 141 19.46 12.95 -9.84
N PHE A 142 20.80 12.86 -9.76
CA PHE A 142 21.57 13.24 -8.57
C PHE A 142 22.92 13.95 -8.79
N ALA A 143 23.34 14.30 -10.02
CA ALA A 143 24.67 14.86 -10.31
C ALA A 143 25.12 15.99 -9.36
N ASN A 144 24.24 16.92 -9.00
CA ASN A 144 24.61 18.04 -8.13
C ASN A 144 24.24 17.81 -6.65
N LYS A 145 25.27 17.77 -5.78
CA LYS A 145 25.11 17.59 -4.32
C LYS A 145 24.46 18.78 -3.62
N LYS A 146 24.83 20.02 -3.97
CA LYS A 146 24.27 21.25 -3.36
C LYS A 146 22.79 21.40 -3.73
N ASP A 147 22.45 21.01 -4.95
CA ASP A 147 21.07 20.95 -5.43
C ASP A 147 20.23 19.94 -4.62
N TRP A 148 20.74 18.72 -4.37
CA TRP A 148 19.98 17.72 -3.61
C TRP A 148 19.59 18.16 -2.20
N ARG A 149 20.52 18.78 -1.45
CA ARG A 149 20.18 19.22 -0.10
C ARG A 149 19.03 20.22 -0.12
N LYS A 150 19.13 21.26 -0.96
CA LYS A 150 18.07 22.27 -1.10
C LYS A 150 16.76 21.65 -1.58
N TYR A 151 16.85 20.77 -2.57
CA TYR A 151 15.73 20.02 -3.11
C TYR A 151 14.99 19.24 -2.03
N THR A 152 15.71 18.40 -1.28
CA THR A 152 15.11 17.53 -0.27
C THR A 152 14.46 18.36 0.83
N GLU A 153 15.14 19.41 1.32
CA GLU A 153 14.60 20.27 2.36
C GLU A 153 13.31 20.97 1.92
N ALA A 154 13.32 21.62 0.75
CA ALA A 154 12.15 22.31 0.21
C ALA A 154 11.00 21.35 -0.10
N ARG A 155 11.32 20.17 -0.66
CA ARG A 155 10.30 19.17 -1.03
C ARG A 155 9.66 18.52 0.19
N MET A 156 10.43 18.20 1.23
CA MET A 156 9.90 17.64 2.48
C MET A 156 8.99 18.66 3.17
N GLN A 157 9.47 19.90 3.35
CA GLN A 157 8.67 20.94 3.99
C GLN A 157 7.37 21.21 3.24
N ALA A 158 7.43 21.42 1.92
CA ALA A 158 6.22 21.68 1.13
C ALA A 158 5.24 20.49 1.13
N SER A 159 5.73 19.25 1.19
CA SER A 159 4.87 18.07 1.31
C SER A 159 4.25 17.93 2.69
N ASP A 160 4.97 18.28 3.74
CA ASP A 160 4.51 18.26 5.13
C ASP A 160 3.47 19.36 5.39
N ASP A 161 3.74 20.59 4.97
CA ASP A 161 2.80 21.73 5.09
C ASP A 161 1.49 21.43 4.35
N LYS A 162 1.59 20.87 3.14
CA LYS A 162 0.42 20.47 2.36
C LYS A 162 -0.37 19.36 3.07
N LEU A 163 0.33 18.41 3.69
CA LEU A 163 -0.31 17.31 4.40
C LEU A 163 -1.02 17.82 5.66
N ALA A 164 -0.36 18.65 6.46
CA ALA A 164 -0.92 19.27 7.66
C ALA A 164 -2.18 20.08 7.34
N LYS A 165 -2.12 20.93 6.30
CA LYS A 165 -3.27 21.70 5.83
C LYS A 165 -4.42 20.81 5.38
N ALA A 166 -4.12 19.71 4.67
CA ALA A 166 -5.16 18.79 4.24
C ALA A 166 -5.85 18.11 5.43
N VAL A 167 -5.08 17.71 6.46
CA VAL A 167 -5.63 17.14 7.70
C VAL A 167 -6.56 18.13 8.41
N GLU A 168 -6.15 19.40 8.53
CA GLU A 168 -6.94 20.46 9.19
C GLU A 168 -8.31 20.68 8.53
N THR A 169 -8.39 20.57 7.21
CA THR A 169 -9.61 20.89 6.45
C THR A 169 -10.46 19.66 6.08
N THR A 170 -10.05 18.46 6.47
CA THR A 170 -10.74 17.23 6.04
C THR A 170 -11.88 16.88 6.96
N ASP A 171 -13.03 16.60 6.36
CA ASP A 171 -14.12 15.89 7.02
C ASP A 171 -13.74 14.42 7.17
N MET A 172 -13.72 13.92 8.41
CA MET A 172 -13.39 12.52 8.70
C MET A 172 -14.42 11.54 8.13
N ASN A 173 -15.63 12.02 7.81
CA ASN A 173 -16.67 11.24 7.15
C ASN A 173 -16.49 11.18 5.62
N ASP A 174 -15.65 12.05 5.03
CA ASP A 174 -15.28 11.94 3.62
C ASP A 174 -14.18 10.89 3.44
N TYR A 175 -14.60 9.64 3.19
CA TYR A 175 -13.68 8.54 2.91
C TYR A 175 -12.68 8.87 1.80
N GLN A 176 -13.07 9.57 0.73
CA GLN A 176 -12.16 9.87 -0.38
C GLN A 176 -11.08 10.86 0.05
N GLY A 177 -11.46 11.90 0.81
CA GLY A 177 -10.56 12.85 1.45
C GLY A 177 -9.57 12.15 2.39
N VAL A 178 -10.08 11.37 3.34
CA VAL A 178 -9.29 10.59 4.31
C VAL A 178 -8.32 9.65 3.59
N HIS A 179 -8.79 8.89 2.61
CA HIS A 179 -7.97 7.94 1.87
C HIS A 179 -6.87 8.63 1.04
N SER A 180 -7.17 9.80 0.47
CA SER A 180 -6.19 10.63 -0.25
C SER A 180 -5.10 11.16 0.69
N ILE A 181 -5.46 11.62 1.88
CA ILE A 181 -4.50 12.07 2.90
C ILE A 181 -3.62 10.92 3.35
N ARG A 182 -4.20 9.76 3.68
CA ARG A 182 -3.42 8.57 4.07
C ARG A 182 -2.41 8.18 2.99
N LYS A 183 -2.78 8.27 1.71
CA LYS A 183 -1.86 8.03 0.58
C LYS A 183 -0.72 9.05 0.56
N GLN A 184 -0.99 10.32 0.80
CA GLN A 184 0.02 11.38 0.85
C GLN A 184 0.98 11.21 2.05
N ALA A 185 0.45 10.89 3.23
CA ALA A 185 1.21 10.57 4.43
C ALA A 185 2.17 9.38 4.18
N LYS A 186 1.68 8.28 3.59
CA LYS A 186 2.52 7.13 3.20
C LYS A 186 3.68 7.54 2.29
N LYS A 187 3.43 8.43 1.31
CA LYS A 187 4.47 8.91 0.39
C LYS A 187 5.55 9.73 1.12
N LEU A 188 5.13 10.70 1.93
CA LEU A 188 6.05 11.53 2.71
C LEU A 188 6.88 10.69 3.67
N LYS A 189 6.23 9.78 4.42
CA LYS A 189 6.88 8.89 5.38
C LYS A 189 8.01 8.08 4.74
N TYR A 190 7.75 7.40 3.61
CA TYR A 190 8.79 6.62 2.95
C TYR A 190 9.90 7.48 2.37
N ALA A 191 9.56 8.61 1.74
CA ALA A 191 10.58 9.49 1.21
C ALA A 191 11.50 10.00 2.34
N ALA A 192 10.92 10.41 3.48
CA ALA A 192 11.67 10.83 4.66
C ALA A 192 12.57 9.71 5.18
N HIS A 193 12.02 8.53 5.42
CA HIS A 193 12.75 7.35 5.88
C HIS A 193 13.98 7.04 5.03
N PHE A 194 13.78 6.84 3.73
CA PHE A 194 14.84 6.38 2.84
C PHE A 194 15.86 7.48 2.51
N PHE A 195 15.45 8.74 2.38
CA PHE A 195 16.38 9.82 2.05
C PHE A 195 17.06 10.47 3.25
N ASN A 196 16.62 10.21 4.48
CA ASN A 196 17.27 10.69 5.72
C ASN A 196 18.80 10.46 5.73
N PRO A 197 19.33 9.24 5.45
CA PRO A 197 20.78 9.00 5.44
C PRO A 197 21.56 9.71 4.31
N THR A 198 20.88 10.40 3.39
CA THR A 198 21.50 11.07 2.23
C THR A 198 21.76 12.57 2.44
N VAL A 199 21.29 13.12 3.56
CA VAL A 199 21.41 14.54 3.91
C VAL A 199 21.87 14.69 5.37
N LYS A 200 22.47 15.84 5.72
CA LYS A 200 22.88 16.12 7.11
C LYS A 200 21.71 16.56 8.01
N LYS A 201 20.61 17.02 7.42
CA LYS A 201 19.43 17.48 8.16
C LYS A 201 18.63 16.28 8.63
N ASN A 202 18.06 16.37 9.83
CA ASN A 202 17.18 15.35 10.34
C ASN A 202 15.83 15.37 9.60
N LEU A 203 15.59 14.38 8.73
CA LEU A 203 14.30 14.17 8.08
C LEU A 203 13.35 13.29 8.91
N ALA A 204 13.82 12.67 10.00
CA ALA A 204 13.01 11.77 10.82
C ALA A 204 11.78 12.46 11.41
N LYS A 205 11.82 13.78 11.63
CA LYS A 205 10.64 14.54 12.04
C LYS A 205 9.47 14.44 11.05
N TYR A 206 9.76 14.42 9.74
CA TYR A 206 8.74 14.27 8.70
C TYR A 206 8.24 12.84 8.61
N GLU A 207 9.11 11.86 8.85
CA GLU A 207 8.73 10.45 8.95
C GLU A 207 7.78 10.22 10.13
N GLN A 208 8.11 10.78 11.30
CA GLN A 208 7.30 10.69 12.51
C GLN A 208 5.93 11.34 12.29
N HIS A 209 5.88 12.61 11.90
CA HIS A 209 4.63 13.34 11.70
C HIS A 209 3.73 12.68 10.65
N ALA A 210 4.28 12.29 9.50
CA ALA A 210 3.53 11.54 8.50
C ALA A 210 3.12 10.13 8.98
N GLY A 211 3.86 9.54 9.92
CA GLY A 211 3.54 8.28 10.58
C GLY A 211 2.32 8.38 11.49
N GLU A 212 2.25 9.43 12.29
CA GLU A 212 1.11 9.76 13.18
C GLU A 212 -0.16 9.93 12.33
N ILE A 213 -0.13 10.81 11.33
CA ILE A 213 -1.27 11.02 10.40
C ILE A 213 -1.68 9.71 9.71
N GLN A 214 -0.71 8.90 9.28
CA GLN A 214 -1.02 7.61 8.64
C GLN A 214 -1.72 6.63 9.60
N SER A 215 -1.40 6.68 10.89
CA SER A 215 -1.99 5.85 11.93
C SER A 215 -3.43 6.27 12.21
N ASP A 216 -3.66 7.57 12.40
CA ASP A 216 -4.97 8.13 12.73
C ASP A 216 -5.98 7.90 11.60
N PHE A 217 -5.57 8.18 10.37
CA PHE A 217 -6.38 7.94 9.17
C PHE A 217 -6.41 6.45 8.80
N GLY A 218 -5.65 5.62 9.51
CA GLY A 218 -5.47 4.21 9.19
C GLY A 218 -6.73 3.41 9.41
N LYS A 219 -7.29 3.55 10.61
CA LYS A 219 -8.47 2.80 11.06
C LYS A 219 -9.68 3.08 10.17
N ILE A 220 -9.96 4.35 9.87
CA ILE A 220 -11.11 4.76 9.03
C ILE A 220 -11.08 4.07 7.68
N THR A 221 -9.94 4.11 6.98
CA THR A 221 -9.90 3.55 5.62
C THR A 221 -9.92 2.03 5.64
N ASP A 222 -9.33 1.40 6.66
CA ASP A 222 -9.32 -0.06 6.78
C ASP A 222 -10.75 -0.56 7.13
N ASN A 223 -11.46 0.15 8.02
CA ASN A 223 -12.87 -0.08 8.33
C ASN A 223 -13.76 0.06 7.10
N HIS A 224 -13.64 1.15 6.35
CA HIS A 224 -14.45 1.37 5.15
C HIS A 224 -14.23 0.28 4.09
N VAL A 225 -12.98 -0.16 3.89
CA VAL A 225 -12.68 -1.26 2.96
C VAL A 225 -13.28 -2.58 3.45
N ASN A 226 -13.13 -2.92 4.74
CA ASN A 226 -13.71 -4.15 5.30
C ASN A 226 -15.24 -4.13 5.25
N TYR A 227 -15.87 -2.99 5.56
CA TYR A 227 -17.32 -2.80 5.48
C TYR A 227 -17.83 -3.07 4.05
N GLN A 228 -17.18 -2.49 3.05
CA GLN A 228 -17.57 -2.71 1.65
C GLN A 228 -17.38 -4.16 1.23
N LEU A 229 -16.24 -4.78 1.59
CA LEU A 229 -16.00 -6.18 1.23
C LEU A 229 -17.02 -7.12 1.88
N LEU A 230 -17.36 -6.93 3.16
CA LEU A 230 -18.38 -7.73 3.83
C LEU A 230 -19.76 -7.56 3.19
N THR A 231 -20.09 -6.33 2.75
CA THR A 231 -21.31 -6.06 1.98
C THR A 231 -21.31 -6.84 0.67
N ASP A 232 -20.24 -6.72 -0.12
CA ASP A 232 -20.10 -7.44 -1.39
C ASP A 232 -20.15 -8.97 -1.22
N TYR A 233 -19.63 -9.48 -0.10
CA TYR A 233 -19.70 -10.90 0.24
C TYR A 233 -21.12 -11.32 0.58
N ALA A 234 -21.81 -10.55 1.43
CA ALA A 234 -23.18 -10.82 1.84
C ALA A 234 -24.16 -10.84 0.65
N GLU A 235 -23.91 -10.05 -0.39
CA GLU A 235 -24.70 -10.05 -1.63
C GLU A 235 -24.46 -11.28 -2.53
N LYS A 236 -23.28 -11.92 -2.42
CA LYS A 236 -22.87 -13.04 -3.29
C LYS A 236 -23.21 -14.41 -2.72
N VAL A 237 -23.23 -14.54 -1.40
CA VAL A 237 -23.50 -15.82 -0.73
C VAL A 237 -24.98 -16.19 -0.83
N SER A 238 -25.26 -17.49 -0.96
CA SER A 238 -26.63 -18.01 -1.07
C SER A 238 -27.18 -18.56 0.25
N GLU A 239 -26.28 -18.86 1.18
CA GLU A 239 -26.52 -19.47 2.48
C GLU A 239 -26.97 -18.40 3.49
N PRO A 240 -28.23 -18.44 3.99
CA PRO A 240 -28.79 -17.38 4.83
C PRO A 240 -28.02 -17.15 6.15
N GLU A 241 -27.49 -18.21 6.76
CA GLU A 241 -26.72 -18.12 8.00
C GLU A 241 -25.38 -17.41 7.79
N LEU A 242 -24.69 -17.72 6.68
CA LEU A 242 -23.44 -17.06 6.30
C LEU A 242 -23.68 -15.59 5.93
N GLN A 243 -24.74 -15.30 5.19
CA GLN A 243 -25.16 -13.93 4.89
C GLN A 243 -25.41 -13.15 6.17
N THR A 244 -26.16 -13.72 7.10
CA THR A 244 -26.45 -13.09 8.41
C THR A 244 -25.17 -12.80 9.17
N LEU A 245 -24.25 -13.77 9.28
CA LEU A 245 -22.96 -13.58 9.92
C LEU A 245 -22.14 -12.45 9.30
N LEU A 246 -22.05 -12.40 7.96
CA LEU A 246 -21.32 -11.33 7.25
C LEU A 246 -21.89 -9.95 7.55
N LEU A 247 -23.22 -9.82 7.57
CA LEU A 247 -23.91 -8.58 7.91
C LEU A 247 -23.71 -8.19 9.38
N THR A 248 -23.74 -9.16 10.31
CA THR A 248 -23.43 -8.93 11.73
C THR A 248 -22.03 -8.38 11.93
N ILE A 249 -21.01 -9.02 11.34
CA ILE A 249 -19.62 -8.54 11.42
C ILE A 249 -19.49 -7.13 10.82
N ARG A 250 -20.16 -6.88 9.69
CA ARG A 250 -20.16 -5.58 9.01
C ARG A 250 -20.73 -4.47 9.89
N ASP A 251 -21.86 -4.73 10.52
CA ASP A 251 -22.62 -3.72 11.28
C ASP A 251 -21.91 -3.34 12.60
N GLU A 252 -20.96 -4.15 13.06
CA GLU A 252 -20.09 -3.84 14.20
C GLU A 252 -18.83 -3.04 13.83
N ILE A 253 -18.55 -2.82 12.53
CA ILE A 253 -17.44 -1.96 12.11
C ILE A 253 -17.79 -0.50 12.45
N PRO A 254 -16.96 0.21 13.23
CA PRO A 254 -17.21 1.62 13.51
C PRO A 254 -16.96 2.43 12.24
N MET A 255 -18.05 2.97 11.68
CA MET A 255 -18.05 3.77 10.45
C MET A 255 -18.02 5.29 10.71
N ASP A 256 -18.36 5.72 11.93
CA ASP A 256 -18.34 7.13 12.34
C ASP A 256 -17.08 7.45 13.18
N ILE A 257 -16.52 8.64 12.99
CA ILE A 257 -15.57 9.30 13.91
C ILE A 257 -16.23 10.48 14.59
#